data_AF-K9W9F3-F1
#
_entry.id   AF-K9W9F3-F1
#
_cell.length_a   1.000
_cell.length_b   1.000
_cell.length_c   1.000
_cell.angle_alpha   90.00
_cell.angle_beta   90.00
_cell.angle_gamma   90.00
#
_symmetry.space_group_name_H-M   'P 1'
#
loop_
_entity.id
_entity.type
_entity.pdbx_description
1 polymer ?
#
loop_
_entity_poly.entity_id
_entity_poly.type
_entity_poly.pdbx_seq_one_letter_code
_entity_poly.pdbx_strand_id
1 'polypeptide(L)'
;MKIYILSRGVSEKHDYCWQQIDKNSQQQVNEPILVKKFKHLLQTEAPSLLLARESRELLLLVTGMRASERTDFMGRTIRNSVAWVGEDVNEPILRAIAVRALQSFLSEDEDPSLKKEIDDAVQPHENEGFKVDFEALKAHKIAEPISVEESAPDPRRKIGKSDKRVSELVEELKECHLPNKEGPLVVFTGIKAKSALEQAEVWRGLSNLVEVEDWPAQKKIGRVGKGGSQADKTGKIIIILIISISLIALTVFLLISEPKKEPSKQSGNDQKEVPAQILPQKDSEQPKSPTGLPSTAQPESQPSPSPTTESEKAPVQVPSEVNSESLLETEEGTSQSQFIKQGEESSRLSEESVKANESETSSSGA
;
A
#
# COMPACT_ATOMS: atom_id res chain seq x y z
N MET A 1 14.95 -0.79 -1.94
CA MET A 1 13.71 -0.75 -1.13
C MET A 1 13.95 -1.58 0.13
N LYS A 2 13.60 -1.05 1.30
CA LYS A 2 13.67 -1.74 2.59
C LYS A 2 12.34 -2.45 2.85
N ILE A 3 12.39 -3.64 3.45
CA ILE A 3 11.20 -4.43 3.78
C ILE A 3 11.17 -4.65 5.28
N TYR A 4 10.03 -4.37 5.89
CA TYR A 4 9.79 -4.61 7.31
C TYR A 4 8.56 -5.49 7.47
N ILE A 5 8.62 -6.44 8.39
CA ILE A 5 7.51 -7.31 8.77
C ILE A 5 7.18 -7.08 10.24
N LEU A 6 5.90 -6.99 10.56
CA LEU A 6 5.37 -7.11 11.91
C LEU A 6 4.64 -8.44 12.00
N SER A 7 5.15 -9.33 12.84
CA SER A 7 4.55 -10.63 13.14
C SER A 7 4.91 -11.01 14.57
N ARG A 8 4.39 -12.14 15.03
CA ARG A 8 4.57 -12.70 16.37
C ARG A 8 4.95 -14.18 16.26
N GLY A 9 5.68 -14.69 17.26
CA GLY A 9 5.90 -16.13 17.42
C GLY A 9 4.75 -16.85 18.11
N VAL A 10 4.72 -18.17 18.03
CA VAL A 10 3.63 -18.99 18.62
C VAL A 10 3.70 -19.06 20.16
N SER A 11 4.87 -18.88 20.76
CA SER A 11 5.08 -18.95 22.21
C SER A 11 4.89 -17.60 22.91
N GLU A 12 4.59 -17.63 24.21
CA GLU A 12 4.48 -16.44 25.07
C GLU A 12 5.70 -15.51 25.03
N LYS A 13 6.90 -16.06 24.87
CA LYS A 13 8.17 -15.31 24.87
C LYS A 13 8.36 -14.39 23.66
N HIS A 14 7.59 -14.58 22.59
CA HIS A 14 7.76 -13.89 21.33
C HIS A 14 6.51 -13.05 21.06
N ASP A 15 6.52 -11.77 21.45
CA ASP A 15 5.43 -10.83 21.12
C ASP A 15 5.55 -10.30 19.69
N TYR A 16 4.58 -9.48 19.27
CA TYR A 16 4.64 -8.73 18.03
C TYR A 16 5.87 -7.84 18.00
N CYS A 17 6.73 -8.07 17.02
CA CYS A 17 7.92 -7.25 16.82
C CYS A 17 8.12 -6.92 15.34
N TRP A 18 8.70 -5.74 15.09
CA TRP A 18 9.14 -5.37 13.76
C TRP A 18 10.48 -6.03 13.48
N GLN A 19 10.61 -6.64 12.31
CA GLN A 19 11.89 -7.12 11.81
C GLN A 19 12.17 -6.46 10.45
N GLN A 20 13.39 -5.97 10.26
CA GLN A 20 13.89 -5.60 8.94
C GLN A 20 14.45 -6.85 8.28
N ILE A 21 14.09 -7.06 7.02
CA ILE A 21 14.49 -8.24 6.25
C ILE A 21 15.30 -7.78 5.05
N ASP A 22 16.49 -8.34 4.93
CA ASP A 22 17.39 -8.19 3.80
C ASP A 22 17.83 -9.59 3.31
N LYS A 23 18.44 -9.68 2.13
CA LYS A 23 18.84 -10.96 1.51
C LYS A 23 19.64 -11.88 2.43
N ASN A 24 20.45 -11.30 3.32
CA ASN A 24 21.41 -12.03 4.13
C ASN A 24 21.05 -12.03 5.64
N SER A 25 20.04 -11.25 6.05
CA SER A 25 19.80 -11.01 7.47
C SER A 25 18.35 -10.66 7.76
N GLN A 26 17.90 -11.11 8.91
CA GLN A 26 16.66 -10.71 9.54
C GLN A 26 17.02 -10.15 10.92
N GLN A 27 16.60 -8.92 11.21
CA GLN A 27 16.94 -8.26 12.47
C GLN A 27 15.71 -7.62 13.08
N GLN A 28 15.47 -7.89 14.36
CA GLN A 28 14.47 -7.15 15.13
C GLN A 28 14.88 -5.68 15.24
N VAL A 29 13.96 -4.79 14.89
CA VAL A 29 14.15 -3.34 14.89
C VAL A 29 13.05 -2.68 15.70
N ASN A 30 13.30 -1.43 16.10
CA ASN A 30 12.21 -0.57 16.52
C ASN A 30 11.26 -0.31 15.35
N GLU A 31 10.03 0.10 15.67
CA GLU A 31 9.06 0.47 14.65
C GLU A 31 9.64 1.49 13.64
N PRO A 32 9.57 1.21 12.33
CA PRO A 32 10.14 2.09 11.31
C PRO A 32 9.58 3.51 11.40
N ILE A 33 10.42 4.52 11.18
CA ILE A 33 10.07 5.94 11.40
C ILE A 33 8.82 6.35 10.61
N LEU A 34 8.74 5.99 9.32
CA LEU A 34 7.59 6.30 8.48
C LEU A 34 6.32 5.56 8.96
N VAL A 35 6.45 4.30 9.38
CA VAL A 35 5.34 3.53 9.96
C VAL A 35 4.84 4.23 11.22
N LYS A 36 5.73 4.54 12.16
CA LYS A 36 5.39 5.26 13.40
C LYS A 36 4.67 6.58 13.11
N LYS A 37 5.11 7.32 12.09
CA LYS A 37 4.53 8.61 11.70
C LYS A 37 3.08 8.48 11.25
N PHE A 38 2.76 7.50 10.41
CA PHE A 38 1.46 7.45 9.73
C PHE A 38 0.50 6.34 10.18
N LYS A 39 0.97 5.33 10.94
CA LYS A 39 0.14 4.18 11.37
C LYS A 39 -1.13 4.58 12.13
N HIS A 40 -1.13 5.76 12.76
CA HIS A 40 -2.28 6.26 13.49
C HIS A 40 -3.51 6.48 12.60
N LEU A 41 -3.35 6.50 11.27
CA LEU A 41 -4.43 6.55 10.27
C LEU A 41 -5.08 5.18 10.01
N LEU A 42 -4.44 4.09 10.42
CA LEU A 42 -4.87 2.71 10.14
C LEU A 42 -5.47 2.02 11.36
N GLN A 43 -6.20 0.94 11.09
CA GLN A 43 -6.52 -0.09 12.08
C GLN A 43 -5.49 -1.22 11.93
N THR A 44 -4.42 -1.22 12.73
CA THR A 44 -3.32 -2.19 12.59
C THR A 44 -3.76 -3.65 12.71
N GLU A 45 -4.80 -3.90 13.49
CA GLU A 45 -5.36 -5.24 13.73
C GLU A 45 -6.34 -5.73 12.65
N ALA A 46 -6.58 -4.93 11.61
CA ALA A 46 -7.49 -5.26 10.52
C ALA A 46 -6.82 -5.01 9.14
N PRO A 47 -7.32 -5.66 8.07
CA PRO A 47 -6.96 -5.33 6.70
C PRO A 47 -7.06 -3.83 6.45
N SER A 48 -5.90 -3.18 6.39
CA SER A 48 -5.77 -1.74 6.14
C SER A 48 -4.57 -1.49 5.23
N LEU A 49 -4.59 -0.38 4.50
CA LEU A 49 -3.52 0.02 3.60
C LEU A 49 -3.21 1.50 3.72
N LEU A 50 -1.93 1.83 3.70
CA LEU A 50 -1.41 3.19 3.62
C LEU A 50 -0.34 3.28 2.54
N LEU A 51 -0.48 4.25 1.64
CA LEU A 51 0.62 4.82 0.87
C LEU A 51 0.88 6.25 1.37
N ALA A 52 2.12 6.57 1.71
CA ALA A 52 2.53 7.91 2.14
C ALA A 52 3.90 8.28 1.56
N ARG A 53 4.12 9.58 1.36
CA ARG A 53 5.44 10.13 0.99
C ARG A 53 5.97 11.00 2.11
N GLU A 54 7.26 10.86 2.41
CA GLU A 54 8.01 11.77 3.27
C GLU A 54 9.44 11.92 2.77
N SER A 55 9.91 13.14 2.50
CA SER A 55 11.32 13.40 2.17
C SER A 55 11.83 12.56 0.98
N ARG A 56 10.97 12.37 -0.04
CA ARG A 56 11.21 11.50 -1.21
C ARG A 56 11.28 9.99 -0.94
N GLU A 57 11.02 9.55 0.29
CA GLU A 57 10.74 8.14 0.59
C GLU A 57 9.24 7.88 0.49
N LEU A 58 8.87 6.76 -0.12
CA LEU A 58 7.53 6.24 -0.19
C LEU A 58 7.39 5.05 0.77
N LEU A 59 6.38 5.10 1.62
CA LEU A 59 5.94 4.00 2.46
C LEU A 59 4.68 3.37 1.86
N LEU A 60 4.71 2.07 1.60
CA LEU A 60 3.52 1.23 1.55
C LEU A 60 3.45 0.40 2.82
N LEU A 61 2.35 0.48 3.56
CA LEU A 61 2.06 -0.35 4.72
C LEU A 61 0.75 -1.10 4.52
N VAL A 62 0.81 -2.42 4.57
CA VAL A 62 -0.33 -3.34 4.49
C VAL A 62 -0.45 -4.06 5.83
N THR A 63 -1.60 -3.97 6.51
CA THR A 63 -1.76 -4.48 7.89
C THR A 63 -2.83 -5.56 8.02
N GLY A 64 -2.74 -6.32 9.12
CA GLY A 64 -3.83 -7.16 9.61
C GLY A 64 -4.13 -8.40 8.75
N MET A 65 -3.18 -8.83 7.92
CA MET A 65 -3.28 -10.06 7.12
C MET A 65 -3.25 -11.26 8.05
N ARG A 66 -4.36 -12.00 8.16
CA ARG A 66 -4.42 -13.17 9.05
C ARG A 66 -3.54 -14.29 8.51
N ALA A 67 -2.78 -14.91 9.40
CA ALA A 67 -2.15 -16.19 9.11
C ALA A 67 -3.22 -17.28 8.97
N SER A 68 -2.98 -18.22 8.05
CA SER A 68 -3.86 -19.35 7.77
C SER A 68 -3.88 -20.34 8.93
N GLU A 69 -2.69 -20.75 9.41
CA GLU A 69 -2.55 -21.81 10.40
C GLU A 69 -1.93 -21.33 11.72
N ARG A 70 -1.27 -20.17 11.73
CA ARG A 70 -0.51 -19.71 12.91
C ARG A 70 -1.42 -19.03 13.93
N THR A 71 -1.43 -19.58 15.15
CA THR A 71 -2.06 -19.00 16.33
C THR A 71 -1.01 -18.73 17.41
N ASP A 72 -1.28 -17.74 18.26
CA ASP A 72 -0.45 -17.46 19.43
C ASP A 72 -0.79 -18.42 20.59
N PHE A 73 -0.04 -18.31 21.69
CA PHE A 73 -0.23 -19.13 22.88
C PHE A 73 -1.62 -19.01 23.54
N MET A 74 -2.41 -17.99 23.16
CA MET A 74 -3.79 -17.79 23.63
C MET A 74 -4.83 -18.30 22.61
N GLY A 75 -4.40 -18.95 21.53
CA GLY A 75 -5.26 -19.45 20.45
C GLY A 75 -5.77 -18.37 19.51
N ARG A 76 -5.23 -17.14 19.56
CA ARG A 76 -5.64 -16.06 18.64
C ARG A 76 -4.88 -16.20 17.34
N THR A 77 -5.54 -16.02 16.20
CA THR A 77 -4.89 -15.98 14.89
C THR A 77 -3.84 -14.86 14.83
N ILE A 78 -2.61 -15.22 14.48
CA ILE A 78 -1.52 -14.25 14.28
C ILE A 78 -1.80 -13.43 13.02
N ARG A 79 -1.38 -12.17 13.02
CA ARG A 79 -1.53 -11.26 11.88
C ARG A 79 -0.18 -10.79 11.39
N ASN A 80 0.00 -10.76 10.09
CA ASN A 80 1.17 -10.20 9.45
C ASN A 80 0.85 -8.77 8.99
N SER A 81 1.81 -7.86 9.18
CA SER A 81 1.80 -6.57 8.50
C SER A 81 3.14 -6.35 7.82
N VAL A 82 3.13 -5.87 6.57
CA VAL A 82 4.34 -5.66 5.79
C VAL A 82 4.44 -4.18 5.42
N ALA A 83 5.63 -3.61 5.60
CA ALA A 83 5.96 -2.29 5.14
C ALA A 83 7.09 -2.35 4.10
N TRP A 84 6.84 -1.75 2.94
CA TRP A 84 7.84 -1.52 1.91
C TRP A 84 8.20 -0.04 1.88
N VAL A 85 9.47 0.28 2.02
CA VAL A 85 9.99 1.66 1.99
C VAL A 85 10.96 1.82 0.82
N GLY A 86 10.58 2.64 -0.15
CA GLY A 86 11.34 2.89 -1.38
C GLY A 86 11.49 4.37 -1.67
N GLU A 87 12.15 4.69 -2.77
CA GLU A 87 12.24 6.05 -3.31
C GLU A 87 11.14 6.29 -4.36
N ASP A 88 11.02 7.51 -4.88
CA ASP A 88 10.03 7.85 -5.92
C ASP A 88 10.13 6.97 -7.17
N VAL A 89 11.33 6.50 -7.54
CA VAL A 89 11.52 5.56 -8.67
C VAL A 89 10.87 4.20 -8.43
N ASN A 90 10.49 3.89 -7.18
CA ASN A 90 9.80 2.66 -6.81
C ASN A 90 8.27 2.84 -6.75
N GLU A 91 7.74 4.03 -7.03
CA GLU A 91 6.30 4.31 -7.01
C GLU A 91 5.48 3.29 -7.81
N PRO A 92 5.85 2.92 -9.06
CA PRO A 92 5.03 1.99 -9.85
C PRO A 92 4.90 0.61 -9.18
N ILE A 93 5.99 0.14 -8.57
CA ILE A 93 6.04 -1.14 -7.84
C ILE A 93 5.16 -1.06 -6.59
N LEU A 94 5.30 0.00 -5.78
CA LEU A 94 4.49 0.16 -4.57
C LEU A 94 2.99 0.31 -4.89
N ARG A 95 2.67 1.00 -5.97
CA ARG A 95 1.30 1.15 -6.46
C ARG A 95 0.71 -0.18 -6.94
N ALA A 96 1.48 -0.99 -7.66
CA ALA A 96 1.10 -2.34 -8.06
C ALA A 96 0.81 -3.26 -6.85
N ILE A 97 1.67 -3.25 -5.81
CA ILE A 97 1.42 -4.00 -4.57
C ILE A 97 0.16 -3.47 -3.87
N ALA A 98 -0.05 -2.16 -3.85
CA ALA A 98 -1.24 -1.57 -3.25
C ALA A 98 -2.54 -2.00 -3.95
N VAL A 99 -2.52 -2.11 -5.28
CA VAL A 99 -3.62 -2.65 -6.07
C VAL A 99 -3.94 -4.09 -5.64
N ARG A 100 -2.95 -4.98 -5.58
CA ARG A 100 -3.15 -6.36 -5.12
C ARG A 100 -3.71 -6.42 -3.70
N ALA A 101 -3.19 -5.59 -2.80
CA ALA A 101 -3.67 -5.52 -1.43
C ALA A 101 -5.16 -5.12 -1.37
N LEU A 102 -5.55 -4.07 -2.08
CA LEU A 102 -6.96 -3.63 -2.14
C LEU A 102 -7.87 -4.70 -2.76
N GLN A 103 -7.45 -5.38 -3.83
CA GLN A 103 -8.20 -6.49 -4.43
C GLN A 103 -8.37 -7.65 -3.43
N SER A 104 -7.31 -8.00 -2.70
CA SER A 104 -7.39 -9.03 -1.64
C SER A 104 -8.35 -8.66 -0.50
N PHE A 105 -8.67 -7.37 -0.31
CA PHE A 105 -9.59 -6.91 0.73
C PHE A 105 -11.06 -6.92 0.28
N LEU A 106 -11.33 -6.87 -1.02
CA LEU A 106 -12.68 -6.85 -1.58
C LEU A 106 -13.42 -8.18 -1.40
N SER A 107 -12.76 -9.28 -1.77
CA SER A 107 -13.27 -10.63 -1.61
C SER A 107 -12.11 -11.63 -1.56
N GLU A 108 -12.36 -12.82 -1.06
CA GLU A 108 -11.37 -13.91 -1.12
C GLU A 108 -11.12 -14.38 -2.56
N ASP A 109 -11.99 -14.01 -3.50
CA ASP A 109 -11.94 -14.46 -4.90
C ASP A 109 -11.16 -13.51 -5.83
N GLU A 110 -11.00 -12.22 -5.49
CA GLU A 110 -10.38 -11.24 -6.41
C GLU A 110 -8.86 -11.29 -6.45
N ASP A 111 -8.20 -11.49 -5.31
CA ASP A 111 -6.78 -11.84 -5.23
C ASP A 111 -6.48 -12.58 -3.90
N PRO A 112 -6.73 -13.91 -3.83
CA PRO A 112 -6.34 -14.68 -2.65
C PRO A 112 -4.82 -14.79 -2.51
N SER A 113 -4.08 -14.57 -3.60
CA SER A 113 -2.68 -14.92 -3.69
C SER A 113 -1.80 -14.01 -2.84
N LEU A 114 -2.07 -12.70 -2.74
CA LEU A 114 -1.23 -11.82 -1.91
C LEU A 114 -1.25 -12.19 -0.42
N LYS A 115 -2.45 -12.48 0.13
CA LYS A 115 -2.56 -12.91 1.54
C LYS A 115 -1.77 -14.18 1.79
N LYS A 116 -1.93 -15.16 0.89
CA LYS A 116 -1.23 -16.44 0.95
C LYS A 116 0.28 -16.28 0.79
N GLU A 117 0.73 -15.48 -0.17
CA GLU A 117 2.15 -15.20 -0.41
C GLU A 117 2.82 -14.57 0.82
N ILE A 118 2.16 -13.60 1.45
CA ILE A 118 2.69 -12.99 2.69
C ILE A 118 2.72 -14.00 3.82
N ASP A 119 1.69 -14.84 3.96
CA ASP A 119 1.66 -15.83 5.03
C ASP A 119 2.68 -16.95 4.83
N ASP A 120 2.78 -17.50 3.62
CA ASP A 120 3.77 -18.51 3.24
C ASP A 120 5.20 -17.99 3.42
N ALA A 121 5.41 -16.69 3.22
CA ALA A 121 6.71 -16.08 3.45
C ALA A 121 7.10 -15.99 4.93
N VAL A 122 6.14 -16.06 5.88
CA VAL A 122 6.39 -15.88 7.31
C VAL A 122 6.16 -17.19 8.06
N GLN A 123 7.24 -17.88 8.37
CA GLN A 123 7.23 -19.21 9.00
C GLN A 123 7.53 -19.13 10.50
N PRO A 124 6.99 -20.02 11.34
CA PRO A 124 7.36 -20.11 12.75
C PRO A 124 8.86 -20.40 12.92
N HIS A 125 9.47 -19.83 13.97
CA HIS A 125 10.87 -20.09 14.29
C HIS A 125 11.07 -20.11 15.81
N GLU A 126 11.74 -21.13 16.33
CA GLU A 126 11.82 -21.36 17.78
C GLU A 126 12.54 -20.24 18.54
N ASN A 127 13.62 -19.71 17.99
CA ASN A 127 14.49 -18.76 18.69
C ASN A 127 14.16 -17.29 18.41
N GLU A 128 13.51 -17.01 17.29
CA GLU A 128 13.21 -15.63 16.84
C GLU A 128 11.70 -15.35 16.82
N GLY A 129 10.88 -16.33 17.21
CA GLY A 129 9.44 -16.34 17.05
C GLY A 129 9.00 -16.69 15.63
N PHE A 130 9.58 -16.04 14.63
CA PHE A 130 9.29 -16.28 13.21
C PHE A 130 10.50 -15.97 12.32
N LYS A 131 10.52 -16.55 11.11
CA LYS A 131 11.51 -16.34 10.07
C LYS A 131 10.81 -16.00 8.76
N VAL A 132 11.40 -15.08 7.99
CA VAL A 132 10.81 -14.60 6.75
C VAL A 132 11.66 -14.98 5.54
N ASP A 133 11.00 -15.50 4.51
CA ASP A 133 11.57 -15.66 3.18
C ASP A 133 11.64 -14.29 2.47
N PHE A 134 12.82 -13.68 2.47
CA PHE A 134 13.09 -12.43 1.77
C PHE A 134 12.77 -12.52 0.26
N GLU A 135 13.12 -13.62 -0.39
CA GLU A 135 12.92 -13.79 -1.83
C GLU A 135 11.43 -13.86 -2.18
N ALA A 136 10.60 -14.39 -1.28
CA ALA A 136 9.15 -14.38 -1.42
C ALA A 136 8.55 -12.96 -1.30
N LEU A 137 9.06 -12.11 -0.40
CA LEU A 137 8.53 -10.75 -0.18
C LEU A 137 9.18 -9.65 -1.04
N LYS A 138 10.11 -10.00 -1.94
CA LYS A 138 10.72 -9.04 -2.85
C LYS A 138 9.65 -8.25 -3.60
N ALA A 139 9.76 -6.92 -3.54
CA ALA A 139 8.72 -6.02 -4.01
C ALA A 139 8.33 -6.23 -5.49
N HIS A 140 9.26 -6.55 -6.39
CA HIS A 140 8.93 -6.83 -7.79
C HIS A 140 8.11 -8.12 -7.94
N LYS A 141 8.44 -9.16 -7.18
CA LYS A 141 7.71 -10.43 -7.18
C LYS A 141 6.30 -10.24 -6.63
N ILE A 142 6.16 -9.47 -5.55
CA ILE A 142 4.86 -9.14 -4.98
C ILE A 142 4.05 -8.20 -5.88
N ALA A 143 4.69 -7.33 -6.67
CA ALA A 143 3.98 -6.44 -7.58
C ALA A 143 3.40 -7.17 -8.82
N GLU A 144 4.02 -8.26 -9.25
CA GLU A 144 3.52 -9.07 -10.37
C GLU A 144 2.16 -9.71 -10.02
N PRO A 145 1.21 -9.81 -10.98
CA PRO A 145 1.31 -9.45 -12.40
C PRO A 145 0.78 -8.04 -12.74
N ILE A 146 0.62 -7.13 -11.76
CA ILE A 146 -0.04 -5.85 -11.99
C ILE A 146 0.83 -4.93 -12.85
N SER A 147 0.32 -4.60 -14.04
CA SER A 147 0.85 -3.52 -14.86
C SER A 147 0.19 -2.21 -14.47
N VAL A 148 0.97 -1.15 -14.37
CA VAL A 148 0.50 0.20 -14.07
C VAL A 148 0.85 1.17 -15.20
N GLU A 149 -0.01 2.14 -15.43
CA GLU A 149 0.16 3.24 -16.38
C GLU A 149 0.62 4.51 -15.65
N GLU A 150 1.04 5.52 -16.41
CA GLU A 150 1.65 6.76 -15.92
C GLU A 150 0.78 8.00 -16.17
N SER A 151 -0.55 7.84 -16.14
CA SER A 151 -1.46 8.98 -16.34
C SER A 151 -1.38 9.97 -15.16
N ALA A 152 -1.65 11.23 -15.44
CA ALA A 152 -1.63 12.27 -14.41
C ALA A 152 -2.80 12.09 -13.41
N PRO A 153 -2.55 12.20 -12.09
CA PRO A 153 -3.58 12.05 -11.08
C PRO A 153 -4.53 13.25 -11.04
N ASP A 154 -5.80 13.01 -10.69
CA ASP A 154 -6.72 14.08 -10.29
C ASP A 154 -6.20 14.70 -8.97
N PRO A 155 -5.84 16.00 -8.94
CA PRO A 155 -5.24 16.64 -7.79
C PRO A 155 -6.21 16.80 -6.61
N ARG A 156 -7.53 16.70 -6.85
CA ARG A 156 -8.53 16.83 -5.78
C ARG A 156 -8.42 15.68 -4.80
N ARG A 157 -8.67 15.97 -3.51
CA ARG A 157 -8.84 14.93 -2.50
C ARG A 157 -10.19 14.26 -2.70
N LYS A 158 -10.24 12.93 -2.57
CA LYS A 158 -11.48 12.16 -2.59
C LYS A 158 -11.53 11.29 -1.35
N ILE A 159 -12.56 11.48 -0.54
CA ILE A 159 -12.82 10.67 0.65
C ILE A 159 -14.20 10.04 0.52
N GLY A 160 -14.26 8.73 0.71
CA GLY A 160 -15.46 7.94 0.46
C GLY A 160 -15.57 6.72 1.36
N LYS A 161 -16.70 6.04 1.23
CA LYS A 161 -16.96 4.78 1.93
C LYS A 161 -16.31 3.61 1.21
N SER A 162 -15.66 2.71 1.97
CA SER A 162 -14.85 1.62 1.41
C SER A 162 -15.64 0.63 0.54
N ASP A 163 -16.79 0.14 1.02
CA ASP A 163 -17.60 -0.91 0.38
C ASP A 163 -18.04 -0.59 -1.06
N LYS A 164 -18.08 0.69 -1.45
CA LYS A 164 -18.53 1.10 -2.79
C LYS A 164 -17.42 1.52 -3.75
N ARG A 165 -16.24 1.88 -3.23
CA ARG A 165 -15.25 2.69 -4.00
C ARG A 165 -13.88 2.05 -4.12
N VAL A 166 -13.63 0.89 -3.51
CA VAL A 166 -12.34 0.22 -3.64
C VAL A 166 -12.04 -0.11 -5.11
N SER A 167 -13.00 -0.59 -5.89
CA SER A 167 -12.77 -0.85 -7.33
C SER A 167 -12.39 0.41 -8.10
N GLU A 168 -13.01 1.56 -7.81
CA GLU A 168 -12.64 2.85 -8.42
C GLU A 168 -11.22 3.28 -8.04
N LEU A 169 -10.83 3.08 -6.77
CA LEU A 169 -9.47 3.34 -6.31
C LEU A 169 -8.46 2.40 -6.95
N VAL A 170 -8.80 1.11 -7.09
CA VAL A 170 -7.95 0.12 -7.77
C VAL A 170 -7.68 0.53 -9.21
N GLU A 171 -8.72 0.89 -9.96
CA GLU A 171 -8.55 1.34 -11.35
C GLU A 171 -7.76 2.66 -11.42
N GLU A 172 -8.04 3.63 -10.53
CA GLU A 172 -7.27 4.88 -10.48
C GLU A 172 -5.79 4.62 -10.14
N LEU A 173 -5.47 3.66 -9.27
CA LEU A 173 -4.11 3.26 -8.97
C LEU A 173 -3.47 2.43 -10.08
N LYS A 174 -4.22 1.76 -10.96
CA LYS A 174 -3.63 1.15 -12.16
C LYS A 174 -3.29 2.23 -13.20
N GLU A 175 -4.16 3.22 -13.38
CA GLU A 175 -4.04 4.20 -14.45
C GLU A 175 -3.13 5.39 -14.11
N CYS A 176 -3.20 5.90 -12.88
CA CYS A 176 -2.58 7.17 -12.50
C CYS A 176 -1.39 6.99 -11.55
N HIS A 177 -0.32 7.76 -11.78
CA HIS A 177 0.78 7.87 -10.82
C HIS A 177 0.35 8.63 -9.56
N LEU A 178 1.04 8.41 -8.43
CA LEU A 178 0.79 9.16 -7.20
C LEU A 178 1.12 10.67 -7.36
N PRO A 179 0.33 11.59 -6.76
CA PRO A 179 0.62 13.01 -6.83
C PRO A 179 1.94 13.33 -6.12
N ASN A 180 2.76 14.20 -6.68
CA ASN A 180 4.06 14.59 -6.10
C ASN A 180 3.88 15.59 -4.94
N LYS A 181 3.38 15.10 -3.81
CA LYS A 181 3.25 15.82 -2.55
C LYS A 181 3.67 14.96 -1.37
N GLU A 182 4.04 15.60 -0.26
CA GLU A 182 4.32 14.96 1.02
C GLU A 182 3.03 14.60 1.76
N GLY A 183 3.14 13.66 2.71
CA GLY A 183 2.04 13.23 3.58
C GLY A 183 1.33 11.95 3.10
N PRO A 184 0.17 11.62 3.70
CA PRO A 184 -0.59 10.43 3.35
C PRO A 184 -1.28 10.61 1.98
N LEU A 185 -1.07 9.64 1.11
CA LEU A 185 -1.56 9.66 -0.26
C LEU A 185 -2.79 8.77 -0.40
N VAL A 186 -2.67 7.50 -0.04
CA VAL A 186 -3.78 6.55 -0.07
C VAL A 186 -3.97 5.98 1.32
N VAL A 187 -5.19 5.98 1.83
CA VAL A 187 -5.57 5.37 3.11
C VAL A 187 -6.82 4.54 2.90
N PHE A 188 -6.75 3.26 3.23
CA PHE A 188 -7.88 2.35 3.35
C PHE A 188 -7.93 1.83 4.78
N THR A 189 -9.01 2.10 5.51
CA THR A 189 -9.09 1.81 6.96
C THR A 189 -10.51 1.62 7.45
N GLY A 190 -10.73 0.76 8.45
CA GLY A 190 -12.06 0.51 9.02
C GLY A 190 -12.56 1.59 9.99
N ILE A 191 -11.68 2.44 10.53
CA ILE A 191 -11.96 3.15 11.81
C ILE A 191 -11.84 4.68 11.77
N LYS A 192 -11.64 5.29 10.61
CA LYS A 192 -11.41 6.75 10.54
C LYS A 192 -12.62 7.46 9.98
N ALA A 193 -13.13 8.41 10.76
CA ALA A 193 -14.13 9.36 10.29
C ALA A 193 -13.56 10.23 9.17
N LYS A 194 -14.44 10.74 8.31
CA LYS A 194 -14.12 11.65 7.20
C LYS A 194 -13.24 12.83 7.65
N SER A 195 -13.64 13.51 8.72
CA SER A 195 -12.92 14.69 9.24
C SER A 195 -11.48 14.39 9.66
N ALA A 196 -11.20 13.19 10.18
CA ALA A 196 -9.84 12.78 10.53
C ALA A 196 -8.96 12.57 9.28
N LEU A 197 -9.52 12.03 8.20
CA LEU A 197 -8.82 11.86 6.92
C LEU A 197 -8.61 13.21 6.21
N GLU A 198 -9.57 14.13 6.32
CA GLU A 198 -9.45 15.50 5.80
C GLU A 198 -8.38 16.30 6.54
N GLN A 199 -8.38 16.24 7.88
CA GLN A 199 -7.39 16.91 8.73
C GLN A 199 -5.97 16.39 8.47
N ALA A 200 -5.83 15.10 8.15
CA ALA A 200 -4.57 14.50 7.74
C ALA A 200 -4.22 14.75 6.26
N GLU A 201 -5.04 15.50 5.53
CA GLU A 201 -4.85 15.88 4.14
C GLU A 201 -4.71 14.72 3.14
N VAL A 202 -5.35 13.60 3.45
CA VAL A 202 -5.31 12.36 2.65
C VAL A 202 -5.81 12.62 1.23
N TRP A 203 -5.07 12.15 0.22
CA TRP A 203 -5.46 12.32 -1.19
C TRP A 203 -6.60 11.37 -1.61
N ARG A 204 -6.47 10.07 -1.32
CA ARG A 204 -7.51 9.05 -1.52
C ARG A 204 -7.77 8.37 -0.19
N GLY A 205 -8.91 8.65 0.44
CA GLY A 205 -9.28 8.09 1.73
C GLY A 205 -10.54 7.25 1.64
N LEU A 206 -10.44 5.96 1.93
CA LEU A 206 -11.57 5.05 2.05
C LEU A 206 -11.73 4.59 3.49
N SER A 207 -12.91 4.82 4.07
CA SER A 207 -13.23 4.25 5.38
C SER A 207 -14.67 3.82 5.55
N ASN A 208 -14.88 2.77 6.35
CA ASN A 208 -16.20 2.25 6.69
C ASN A 208 -17.05 3.26 7.49
N LEU A 209 -16.42 4.24 8.17
CA LEU A 209 -17.09 5.26 8.97
C LEU A 209 -17.47 6.52 8.18
N VAL A 210 -17.24 6.55 6.87
CA VAL A 210 -17.64 7.68 6.02
C VAL A 210 -19.09 7.46 5.56
N GLU A 211 -19.99 8.34 6.01
CA GLU A 211 -21.40 8.31 5.60
C GLU A 211 -21.68 9.18 4.36
N VAL A 212 -21.03 10.36 4.29
CA VAL A 212 -21.20 11.34 3.22
C VAL A 212 -19.94 11.38 2.35
N GLU A 213 -20.08 10.99 1.08
CA GLU A 213 -18.99 10.81 0.13
C GLU A 213 -18.64 12.13 -0.60
N ASP A 214 -17.36 12.51 -0.61
CA ASP A 214 -16.82 13.54 -1.53
C ASP A 214 -16.12 12.86 -2.71
N TRP A 215 -16.68 11.74 -3.15
CA TRP A 215 -16.16 10.93 -4.22
C TRP A 215 -17.12 11.00 -5.41
N PRO A 216 -16.90 11.92 -6.37
CA PRO A 216 -17.79 12.03 -7.51
C PRO A 216 -17.77 10.72 -8.27
N ALA A 217 -18.94 10.20 -8.63
CA ALA A 217 -19.04 9.00 -9.46
C ALA A 217 -18.27 9.22 -10.76
N GLN A 218 -17.36 8.31 -11.11
CA GLN A 218 -16.74 8.33 -12.42
C GLN A 218 -17.85 8.20 -13.47
N LYS A 219 -18.01 9.24 -14.30
CA LYS A 219 -18.73 9.06 -15.57
C LYS A 219 -17.94 8.01 -16.32
N LYS A 220 -18.51 6.81 -16.51
CA LYS A 220 -17.96 5.81 -17.43
C LYS A 220 -17.76 6.51 -18.77
N ILE A 221 -16.53 6.91 -19.08
CA ILE A 221 -16.17 7.30 -20.43
C ILE A 221 -16.22 5.98 -21.16
N GLY A 222 -17.35 5.71 -21.83
CA GLY A 222 -17.49 4.52 -22.64
C GLY A 222 -16.26 4.42 -23.53
N ARG A 223 -15.56 3.28 -23.47
CA ARG A 223 -14.53 2.93 -24.45
C ARG A 223 -15.16 3.23 -25.81
N VAL A 224 -14.69 4.28 -26.47
CA VAL A 224 -15.11 4.63 -27.82
C VAL A 224 -14.61 3.50 -28.69
N GLY A 225 -15.48 2.52 -28.93
CA GLY A 225 -15.30 1.57 -30.00
C GLY A 225 -15.11 2.37 -31.28
N LYS A 226 -14.03 2.10 -32.00
CA LYS A 226 -13.89 2.48 -33.40
C LYS A 226 -15.11 1.91 -34.14
N GLY A 227 -16.12 2.74 -34.38
CA GLY A 227 -17.32 2.32 -35.08
C GLY A 227 -18.25 3.50 -35.30
N GLY A 228 -18.27 4.00 -36.54
CA GLY A 228 -19.40 4.77 -37.07
C GLY A 228 -19.39 6.26 -36.77
N SER A 229 -18.91 7.03 -37.75
CA SER A 229 -19.27 8.43 -37.94
C SER A 229 -20.79 8.61 -37.90
N GLN A 230 -21.30 9.34 -36.91
CA GLN A 230 -22.57 10.05 -37.05
C GLN A 230 -22.45 11.43 -36.40
N ALA A 231 -22.41 12.43 -37.27
CA ALA A 231 -22.30 13.84 -36.93
C ALA A 231 -23.55 14.32 -36.18
N ASP A 232 -23.39 14.63 -34.89
CA ASP A 232 -24.46 15.16 -34.07
C ASP A 232 -24.51 16.70 -34.12
N LYS A 233 -25.66 17.18 -34.61
CA LYS A 233 -26.06 18.58 -34.84
C LYS A 233 -26.28 19.38 -33.55
N THR A 234 -25.75 18.95 -32.41
CA THR A 234 -26.06 19.47 -31.07
C THR A 234 -25.18 20.66 -30.68
N GLY A 235 -24.04 20.87 -31.37
CA GLY A 235 -23.14 21.99 -31.12
C GLY A 235 -23.64 23.36 -31.59
N LYS A 236 -24.60 23.42 -32.53
CA LYS A 236 -25.13 24.70 -33.05
C LYS A 236 -26.16 25.34 -32.11
N ILE A 237 -26.87 24.56 -31.28
CA ILE A 237 -27.90 25.09 -30.39
C ILE A 237 -27.28 25.77 -29.15
N ILE A 238 -26.17 25.24 -28.63
CA ILE A 238 -25.50 25.81 -27.45
C ILE A 238 -24.85 27.17 -27.77
N ILE A 239 -24.27 27.33 -28.97
CA ILE A 239 -23.67 28.60 -29.39
C ILE A 239 -24.73 29.72 -29.53
N ILE A 240 -25.92 29.39 -30.06
CA ILE A 240 -27.02 30.37 -30.19
C ILE A 240 -27.53 30.82 -28.82
N LEU A 241 -27.54 29.92 -27.82
CA LEU A 241 -28.00 30.21 -26.47
C LEU A 241 -27.01 31.10 -25.69
N ILE A 242 -25.70 30.95 -25.92
CA ILE A 242 -24.68 31.81 -25.30
C ILE A 242 -24.71 33.23 -25.89
N ILE A 243 -24.96 33.35 -27.20
CA ILE A 243 -25.07 34.66 -27.87
C ILE A 243 -26.32 35.40 -27.39
N SER A 244 -27.46 34.72 -27.21
CA SER A 244 -28.70 35.36 -26.73
C SER A 244 -28.59 35.85 -25.29
N ILE A 245 -27.98 35.08 -24.39
CA ILE A 245 -27.74 35.50 -22.99
C ILE A 245 -26.79 36.70 -22.93
N SER A 246 -25.76 36.72 -23.77
CA SER A 246 -24.80 37.85 -23.81
C SER A 246 -25.46 39.14 -24.30
N LEU A 247 -26.37 39.06 -25.28
CA LEU A 247 -27.15 40.21 -25.76
C LEU A 247 -28.10 40.77 -24.70
N ILE A 248 -28.74 39.89 -23.90
CA ILE A 248 -29.62 40.31 -22.81
C ILE A 248 -28.81 40.94 -21.66
N ALA A 249 -27.65 40.39 -21.32
CA ALA A 249 -26.78 40.98 -20.30
C ALA A 249 -26.27 42.37 -20.72
N LEU A 250 -25.96 42.56 -22.01
CA LEU A 250 -25.51 43.84 -22.55
C LEU A 250 -26.63 44.90 -22.53
N THR A 251 -27.88 44.54 -22.86
CA THR A 251 -29.01 45.47 -22.80
C THR A 251 -29.35 45.87 -21.37
N VAL A 252 -29.27 44.93 -20.41
CA VAL A 252 -29.44 45.22 -18.98
C VAL A 252 -28.32 46.13 -18.46
N PHE A 253 -27.07 45.88 -18.85
CA PHE A 253 -25.92 46.70 -18.45
C PHE A 253 -26.03 48.15 -18.97
N LEU A 254 -26.51 48.33 -20.21
CA LEU A 254 -26.75 49.66 -20.78
C LEU A 254 -27.94 50.39 -20.12
N LEU A 255 -28.94 49.67 -19.62
CA LEU A 255 -30.07 50.27 -18.89
C LEU A 255 -29.74 50.68 -17.45
N ILE A 256 -28.78 50.01 -16.80
CA ILE A 256 -28.40 50.29 -15.39
C ILE A 256 -27.29 51.35 -15.29
N SER A 257 -26.57 51.61 -16.38
CA SER A 257 -25.47 52.58 -16.42
C SER A 257 -25.99 54.01 -16.54
N GLU A 258 -26.74 54.49 -15.55
CA GLU A 258 -26.91 55.94 -15.37
C GLU A 258 -25.60 56.55 -14.82
N PRO A 259 -25.16 57.70 -15.36
CA PRO A 259 -23.93 58.36 -14.93
C PRO A 259 -24.10 58.85 -13.48
N LYS A 260 -23.43 58.15 -12.56
CA LYS A 260 -23.33 58.54 -11.16
C LYS A 260 -22.61 59.88 -11.06
N LYS A 261 -23.35 60.94 -10.76
CA LYS A 261 -22.78 62.26 -10.43
C LYS A 261 -21.94 62.12 -9.16
N GLU A 262 -20.67 62.47 -9.26
CA GLU A 262 -19.73 62.57 -8.14
C GLU A 262 -20.19 63.60 -7.11
N PRO A 263 -20.16 63.26 -5.80
CA PRO A 263 -20.03 64.24 -4.75
C PRO A 263 -18.59 64.36 -4.26
N SER A 264 -18.24 65.60 -4.02
CA SER A 264 -17.00 66.21 -3.57
C SER A 264 -16.30 65.62 -2.33
N LYS A 265 -14.98 65.81 -2.32
CA LYS A 265 -14.02 65.58 -1.23
C LYS A 265 -14.27 66.43 0.03
N GLN A 266 -14.10 65.81 1.20
CA GLN A 266 -13.75 66.42 2.50
C GLN A 266 -13.01 65.32 3.29
N SER A 267 -11.68 65.31 3.44
CA SER A 267 -10.80 66.14 4.29
C SER A 267 -11.18 66.13 5.76
N GLY A 268 -10.38 65.42 6.58
CA GLY A 268 -10.46 65.45 8.03
C GLY A 268 -9.45 64.50 8.69
N ASN A 269 -8.33 65.07 9.13
CA ASN A 269 -7.38 64.53 10.10
C ASN A 269 -8.08 63.96 11.34
N ASP A 270 -7.48 62.97 12.01
CA ASP A 270 -6.93 63.22 13.35
C ASP A 270 -6.05 62.09 13.87
N GLN A 271 -4.91 62.52 14.41
CA GLN A 271 -3.96 61.77 15.20
C GLN A 271 -4.57 61.34 16.55
N LYS A 272 -4.16 60.18 17.06
CA LYS A 272 -3.75 60.11 18.48
C LYS A 272 -2.86 58.90 18.78
N GLU A 273 -1.60 59.21 19.08
CA GLU A 273 -0.74 58.41 19.96
C GLU A 273 -1.38 58.24 21.35
N VAL A 274 -1.03 57.16 22.05
CA VAL A 274 -0.38 57.19 23.38
C VAL A 274 -0.06 55.75 23.82
N PRO A 275 0.98 55.53 24.64
CA PRO A 275 1.70 54.26 24.74
C PRO A 275 1.61 53.56 26.12
N ALA A 276 2.20 52.37 26.16
CA ALA A 276 3.06 51.82 27.22
C ALA A 276 2.48 51.06 28.45
N GLN A 277 3.22 49.98 28.78
CA GLN A 277 3.37 49.28 30.08
C GLN A 277 2.18 48.42 30.53
N ILE A 278 2.31 47.23 31.13
CA ILE A 278 3.08 46.86 32.32
C ILE A 278 3.25 45.32 32.36
N LEU A 279 4.47 44.86 32.67
CA LEU A 279 4.78 43.51 33.20
C LEU A 279 4.50 43.51 34.72
N PRO A 280 4.14 42.38 35.36
CA PRO A 280 5.21 41.71 36.10
C PRO A 280 5.12 40.17 36.18
N GLN A 281 6.31 39.60 36.41
CA GLN A 281 6.59 38.24 36.86
C GLN A 281 5.89 37.91 38.19
N LYS A 282 5.60 36.61 38.42
CA LYS A 282 5.61 36.02 39.77
C LYS A 282 5.81 34.49 39.74
N ASP A 283 6.97 34.07 40.26
CA ASP A 283 7.28 32.95 41.17
C ASP A 283 6.46 31.64 41.06
N SER A 284 7.09 30.52 40.72
CA SER A 284 7.83 29.59 41.61
C SER A 284 6.93 28.84 42.59
N GLU A 285 6.69 27.55 42.33
CA GLU A 285 6.52 26.55 43.39
C GLU A 285 6.73 25.10 42.87
N GLN A 286 7.81 24.49 43.36
CA GLN A 286 8.05 23.05 43.40
C GLN A 286 7.28 22.47 44.61
N PRO A 287 6.90 21.18 44.57
CA PRO A 287 7.38 20.33 45.68
C PRO A 287 7.76 18.90 45.29
N LYS A 288 8.98 18.55 45.73
CA LYS A 288 9.36 17.39 46.56
C LYS A 288 8.70 16.02 46.33
N SER A 289 9.55 15.09 45.93
CA SER A 289 9.47 13.64 46.17
C SER A 289 9.52 13.29 47.66
N PRO A 290 9.04 12.09 48.04
CA PRO A 290 9.64 11.38 49.17
C PRO A 290 10.14 9.98 48.79
N THR A 291 11.42 9.79 49.09
CA THR A 291 12.14 8.55 49.34
C THR A 291 11.49 7.72 50.45
N GLY A 292 11.47 6.40 50.32
CA GLY A 292 11.12 5.50 51.43
C GLY A 292 11.17 4.01 51.07
N LEU A 293 12.31 3.38 51.34
CA LEU A 293 12.52 1.92 51.43
C LEU A 293 13.13 1.68 52.82
N PRO A 294 12.72 0.62 53.55
CA PRO A 294 13.62 -0.50 53.85
C PRO A 294 12.88 -1.86 53.82
N SER A 295 13.41 -2.97 53.30
CA SER A 295 14.55 -3.81 53.73
C SER A 295 14.36 -4.56 55.06
N THR A 296 13.97 -5.85 54.97
CA THR A 296 14.35 -6.99 55.87
C THR A 296 13.87 -8.27 55.16
N ALA A 297 14.73 -9.18 54.64
CA ALA A 297 15.47 -10.26 55.34
C ALA A 297 14.51 -11.23 56.10
N GLN A 298 14.56 -12.56 56.05
CA GLN A 298 15.45 -13.57 55.45
C GLN A 298 14.73 -14.96 55.59
N PRO A 299 15.37 -16.16 55.42
CA PRO A 299 14.77 -17.32 54.75
C PRO A 299 14.40 -18.47 55.71
N GLU A 300 13.74 -19.50 55.20
CA GLU A 300 13.81 -20.84 55.81
C GLU A 300 13.60 -21.95 54.79
N SER A 301 14.10 -23.12 55.18
CA SER A 301 14.76 -24.14 54.37
C SER A 301 13.94 -25.43 54.21
N GLN A 302 14.37 -26.25 53.25
CA GLN A 302 14.10 -27.68 52.93
C GLN A 302 13.87 -28.64 54.14
N PRO A 303 13.45 -29.93 54.00
CA PRO A 303 13.57 -30.86 52.85
C PRO A 303 12.41 -31.88 52.58
N SER A 304 12.57 -32.67 51.50
CA SER A 304 11.87 -33.91 51.07
C SER A 304 11.96 -35.07 52.12
N PRO A 305 11.29 -36.27 52.03
CA PRO A 305 11.32 -37.21 50.88
C PRO A 305 10.10 -38.19 50.63
N SER A 306 9.93 -38.56 49.35
CA SER A 306 9.72 -39.93 48.75
C SER A 306 8.63 -40.92 49.30
N PRO A 307 8.55 -42.20 48.83
CA PRO A 307 7.77 -42.68 47.66
C PRO A 307 6.88 -43.92 47.97
N THR A 308 5.88 -44.31 47.14
CA THR A 308 5.46 -45.75 47.07
C THR A 308 4.54 -46.12 45.88
N THR A 309 4.91 -47.26 45.24
CA THR A 309 4.11 -48.36 44.62
C THR A 309 3.14 -48.07 43.46
N GLU A 310 3.31 -48.59 42.24
CA GLU A 310 3.34 -50.01 41.77
C GLU A 310 1.93 -50.62 41.57
N SER A 311 1.53 -50.84 40.31
CA SER A 311 0.58 -51.90 39.89
C SER A 311 0.55 -52.02 38.36
N GLU A 312 1.43 -52.91 37.87
CA GLU A 312 1.13 -54.06 37.02
C GLU A 312 -0.32 -54.26 36.51
N LYS A 313 -0.53 -54.33 35.18
CA LYS A 313 -1.23 -55.45 34.53
C LYS A 313 -1.18 -55.46 32.99
N ALA A 314 -0.51 -56.52 32.51
CA ALA A 314 -0.81 -57.44 31.41
C ALA A 314 -1.11 -56.97 29.94
N PRO A 315 -0.57 -57.71 28.94
CA PRO A 315 -0.73 -57.45 27.51
C PRO A 315 -1.93 -58.21 26.90
N VAL A 316 -2.52 -57.64 25.86
CA VAL A 316 -3.50 -58.31 24.99
C VAL A 316 -2.77 -58.84 23.75
N GLN A 317 -2.83 -60.16 23.58
CA GLN A 317 -2.49 -60.88 22.34
C GLN A 317 -3.75 -61.06 21.47
N VAL A 318 -3.51 -61.62 20.27
CA VAL A 318 -4.42 -62.36 19.35
C VAL A 318 -4.75 -61.55 18.06
N PRO A 319 -4.82 -62.14 16.84
CA PRO A 319 -3.85 -63.00 16.11
C PRO A 319 -3.80 -62.73 14.57
N SER A 320 -2.91 -63.45 13.85
CA SER A 320 -3.01 -63.88 12.42
C SER A 320 -3.03 -62.78 11.32
N GLU A 321 -2.49 -62.92 10.11
CA GLU A 321 -2.28 -64.09 9.27
C GLU A 321 -1.29 -63.76 8.12
N VAL A 322 -0.55 -64.80 7.77
CA VAL A 322 0.21 -65.14 6.56
C VAL A 322 -0.21 -64.44 5.25
N ASN A 323 0.75 -63.85 4.51
CA ASN A 323 1.02 -64.30 3.13
C ASN A 323 2.39 -63.87 2.60
N SER A 324 3.00 -64.80 1.89
CA SER A 324 4.37 -64.80 1.36
C SER A 324 4.32 -65.23 -0.09
N GLU A 325 4.93 -64.47 -1.00
CA GLU A 325 5.42 -64.82 -2.36
C GLU A 325 6.22 -63.58 -2.82
N SER A 326 7.56 -63.54 -2.91
CA SER A 326 8.53 -64.22 -3.77
C SER A 326 8.36 -63.96 -5.28
N LEU A 327 9.30 -63.20 -5.87
CA LEU A 327 10.14 -63.52 -7.05
C LEU A 327 10.83 -62.22 -7.53
N LEU A 328 12.18 -62.17 -7.58
CA LEU A 328 13.06 -62.44 -8.76
C LEU A 328 12.79 -61.47 -9.92
N GLU A 329 13.73 -60.85 -10.63
CA GLU A 329 15.20 -60.75 -10.66
C GLU A 329 15.50 -59.84 -11.90
N THR A 330 16.78 -59.65 -12.25
CA THR A 330 17.38 -58.97 -13.43
C THR A 330 17.47 -57.44 -13.33
N GLU A 331 18.63 -56.81 -13.10
CA GLU A 331 19.98 -56.87 -13.71
C GLU A 331 20.08 -56.42 -15.18
N GLU A 332 21.22 -55.77 -15.45
CA GLU A 332 21.75 -55.23 -16.71
C GLU A 332 21.23 -53.83 -17.12
N GLY A 333 22.06 -52.83 -17.42
CA GLY A 333 23.52 -52.74 -17.54
C GLY A 333 23.88 -51.51 -18.40
N THR A 334 25.05 -50.91 -18.12
CA THR A 334 26.08 -50.49 -19.11
C THR A 334 25.63 -49.44 -20.16
N SER A 335 26.28 -48.30 -20.46
CA SER A 335 27.66 -47.84 -20.33
C SER A 335 27.78 -46.43 -20.95
N GLN A 336 28.80 -45.69 -20.50
CA GLN A 336 29.74 -44.87 -21.32
C GLN A 336 29.21 -43.72 -22.22
N SER A 337 29.71 -42.49 -21.98
CA SER A 337 30.79 -41.82 -22.77
C SER A 337 30.20 -41.11 -24.01
N GLN A 338 30.56 -39.91 -24.48
CA GLN A 338 31.78 -39.12 -24.47
C GLN A 338 31.43 -37.73 -25.06
N PHE A 339 32.24 -36.71 -24.74
CA PHE A 339 32.70 -35.59 -25.61
C PHE A 339 31.87 -35.17 -26.85
N ILE A 340 31.58 -33.86 -26.98
CA ILE A 340 32.08 -32.98 -28.08
C ILE A 340 32.19 -31.52 -27.56
N LYS A 341 33.31 -30.89 -27.93
CA LYS A 341 33.71 -29.48 -27.79
C LYS A 341 33.78 -28.88 -29.21
N GLN A 342 33.79 -27.54 -29.32
CA GLN A 342 34.05 -26.69 -30.52
C GLN A 342 32.82 -26.35 -31.39
N GLY A 343 32.68 -25.17 -32.01
CA GLY A 343 33.57 -24.01 -32.22
C GLY A 343 32.72 -22.78 -32.67
N GLU A 344 33.17 -21.54 -32.39
CA GLU A 344 33.77 -20.58 -33.36
C GLU A 344 32.78 -20.13 -34.47
N GLU A 345 32.32 -18.88 -34.49
CA GLU A 345 33.01 -17.64 -34.91
C GLU A 345 33.28 -17.55 -36.43
N SER A 346 32.43 -16.79 -37.14
CA SER A 346 32.68 -16.10 -38.43
C SER A 346 31.35 -15.64 -39.03
N SER A 347 31.20 -14.54 -39.76
CA SER A 347 32.09 -13.46 -40.18
C SER A 347 31.21 -12.45 -40.95
N ARG A 348 31.52 -11.16 -40.79
CA ARG A 348 31.70 -10.09 -41.82
C ARG A 348 30.75 -10.05 -43.05
N LEU A 349 30.05 -8.93 -43.23
CA LEU A 349 30.35 -7.79 -44.14
C LEU A 349 30.16 -8.06 -45.64
N SER A 350 29.25 -7.30 -46.24
CA SER A 350 29.35 -6.67 -47.58
C SER A 350 28.27 -5.57 -47.66
N GLU A 351 28.67 -4.29 -47.66
CA GLU A 351 28.82 -3.40 -48.84
C GLU A 351 27.46 -3.08 -49.49
N GLU A 352 26.82 -1.94 -49.26
CA GLU A 352 27.10 -0.55 -49.71
C GLU A 352 27.17 -0.35 -51.23
N SER A 353 26.50 0.72 -51.70
CA SER A 353 26.65 1.43 -52.99
C SER A 353 25.64 0.98 -54.08
N VAL A 354 24.94 1.81 -54.88
CA VAL A 354 25.23 3.11 -55.51
C VAL A 354 23.91 3.76 -56.03
N LYS A 355 23.80 5.09 -55.87
CA LYS A 355 23.19 6.19 -56.70
C LYS A 355 21.95 5.93 -57.59
N ALA A 356 20.87 6.69 -57.48
CA ALA A 356 20.62 8.09 -57.93
C ALA A 356 20.64 8.29 -59.46
N ASN A 357 19.47 8.65 -60.04
CA ASN A 357 19.22 9.81 -60.92
C ASN A 357 17.79 9.77 -61.54
N GLU A 358 17.06 10.89 -61.44
CA GLU A 358 16.55 11.75 -62.55
C GLU A 358 15.38 11.17 -63.35
N SER A 359 14.15 11.67 -63.19
CA SER A 359 13.55 12.90 -63.76
C SER A 359 12.85 12.68 -65.10
N GLU A 360 11.54 12.97 -65.10
CA GLU A 360 10.72 13.57 -66.17
C GLU A 360 10.70 12.93 -67.59
N THR A 361 9.52 12.48 -68.03
CA THR A 361 8.59 13.25 -68.91
C THR A 361 7.61 12.34 -69.69
N SER A 362 6.37 12.81 -69.72
CA SER A 362 5.43 12.84 -70.86
C SER A 362 4.75 11.58 -71.43
N SER A 363 3.41 11.64 -71.37
CA SER A 363 2.49 11.60 -72.52
C SER A 363 2.23 10.29 -73.29
N SER A 364 1.06 9.71 -73.05
CA SER A 364 -0.06 9.44 -73.99
C SER A 364 -0.95 8.39 -73.31
N GLY A 365 -2.27 8.29 -73.46
CA GLY A 365 -3.27 8.86 -74.36
C GLY A 365 -4.52 7.97 -74.22
N ALA A 366 -5.66 8.49 -74.69
CA ALA A 366 -7.04 7.95 -74.65
C ALA A 366 -7.84 8.21 -73.37
#